data_AF-A0A0C9THX1-F1
#
_entry.id   AF-A0A0C9THX1-F1
#
_cell.length_a   1.000
_cell.length_b   1.000
_cell.length_c   1.000
_cell.angle_alpha   90.00
_cell.angle_beta   90.00
_cell.angle_gamma   90.00
#
_symmetry.space_group_name_H-M   'P 1'
#
loop_
_entity.id
_entity.type
_entity.pdbx_description
1 polymer ?
#
loop_
_entity_poly.entity_id
_entity_poly.type
_entity_poly.pdbx_seq_one_letter_code
_entity_poly.pdbx_strand_id
1 'polypeptide(L)'
;STGNLNRHVQVCDPAETPESVAMAKFVSGHGYSREGFRFSVAKWVSKRCHPFNIIEDAELQDLFRMLYARVEIPSRMSVRRDICLMTDLTGQRLIDLFAKHPDAIHIALDAWTSRAHMSFLAL
;
A
#
# COMPACT_ATOMS: atom_id res chain seq x y z
N SER A 1 11.67 -45.14 -10.93
CA SER A 1 10.34 -45.70 -10.62
C SER A 1 9.51 -44.64 -9.89
N THR A 2 8.81 -43.78 -10.64
CA THR A 2 7.86 -42.76 -10.11
C THR A 2 6.68 -42.53 -11.07
N GLY A 3 6.59 -43.29 -12.16
CA GLY A 3 5.65 -43.04 -13.26
C GLY A 3 4.18 -43.18 -12.88
N ASN A 4 3.84 -44.02 -11.91
CA ASN A 4 2.46 -44.16 -11.43
C ASN A 4 2.01 -42.95 -10.60
N LEU A 5 2.92 -42.33 -9.84
CA LEU A 5 2.61 -41.16 -9.02
C LEU A 5 2.39 -39.92 -9.91
N ASN A 6 3.27 -39.69 -10.89
CA ASN A 6 3.09 -38.60 -11.86
C ASN A 6 1.80 -38.73 -12.67
N ARG A 7 1.44 -39.97 -13.07
CA ARG A 7 0.18 -40.21 -13.80
C ARG A 7 -1.05 -39.92 -12.94
N HIS A 8 -0.97 -40.19 -11.63
CA HIS A 8 -2.05 -39.86 -10.71
C HIS A 8 -2.19 -38.36 -10.48
N VAL A 9 -1.08 -37.63 -10.31
CA VAL A 9 -1.08 -36.17 -10.16
C VAL A 9 -1.72 -35.46 -11.36
N GLN A 10 -1.51 -35.97 -12.58
CA GLN A 10 -2.11 -35.40 -13.80
C GLN A 10 -3.63 -35.60 -13.92
N VAL A 11 -4.20 -36.58 -13.21
CA VAL A 11 -5.63 -36.92 -13.26
C VAL A 11 -6.37 -36.45 -12.01
N CYS A 12 -5.65 -36.08 -10.95
CA CYS A 12 -6.23 -35.52 -9.75
C CYS A 12 -6.69 -34.08 -9.98
N ASP A 13 -8.00 -33.87 -9.90
CA ASP A 13 -8.61 -32.55 -9.85
C ASP A 13 -9.19 -32.34 -8.43
N PRO A 14 -8.41 -31.77 -7.49
CA PRO A 14 -8.84 -31.63 -6.11
C PRO A 14 -9.94 -30.57 -6.01
N ALA A 15 -11.02 -30.89 -5.30
CA ALA A 15 -12.07 -29.91 -5.00
C ALA A 15 -11.50 -28.72 -4.20
N GLU A 16 -11.87 -27.50 -4.59
CA GLU A 16 -11.55 -26.29 -3.81
C GLU A 16 -12.28 -26.34 -2.47
N THR A 17 -11.54 -26.72 -1.44
CA THR A 17 -11.97 -26.73 -0.05
C THR A 17 -11.29 -25.58 0.69
N PRO A 18 -11.87 -25.05 1.77
CA PRO A 18 -11.21 -24.04 2.61
C PRO A 18 -9.80 -24.46 3.05
N GLU A 19 -9.62 -25.75 3.31
CA GLU A 19 -8.36 -26.38 3.69
C GLU A 19 -7.34 -26.38 2.54
N SER A 20 -7.77 -26.69 1.31
CA SER A 20 -6.87 -26.66 0.13
C SER A 20 -6.43 -25.23 -0.20
N VAL A 21 -7.29 -24.24 -0.02
CA VAL A 21 -6.95 -22.81 -0.19
C VAL A 21 -5.98 -22.34 0.89
N ALA A 22 -6.20 -22.72 2.15
CA ALA A 22 -5.29 -22.40 3.26
C ALA A 22 -3.91 -23.04 3.05
N MET A 23 -3.88 -24.29 2.59
CA MET A 23 -2.65 -25.02 2.29
C MET A 23 -1.92 -24.42 1.09
N ALA A 24 -2.62 -24.02 0.03
CA ALA A 24 -2.01 -23.32 -1.11
C ALA A 24 -1.36 -21.99 -0.70
N LYS A 25 -2.02 -21.23 0.18
CA LYS A 25 -1.48 -19.97 0.73
C LYS A 25 -0.29 -20.18 1.67
N PHE A 26 -0.24 -21.31 2.36
CA PHE A 26 0.91 -21.71 3.17
C PHE A 26 2.09 -22.14 2.27
N VAL A 27 1.81 -22.94 1.24
CA VAL A 27 2.79 -23.43 0.26
C VAL A 27 3.40 -22.29 -0.55
N SER A 28 2.68 -21.20 -0.81
CA SER A 28 3.24 -20.02 -1.50
C SER A 28 4.39 -19.37 -0.74
N GLY A 29 4.56 -19.64 0.56
CA GLY A 29 5.73 -19.25 1.35
C GLY A 29 5.89 -17.74 1.61
N HIS A 30 5.16 -16.89 0.90
CA HIS A 30 5.10 -15.45 1.12
C HIS A 30 3.72 -14.89 0.75
N GLY A 31 3.31 -13.83 1.47
CA GLY A 31 2.13 -13.01 1.14
C GLY A 31 2.44 -11.79 0.28
N TYR A 32 3.68 -11.67 -0.23
CA TYR A 32 4.09 -10.53 -1.01
C TYR A 32 3.33 -10.43 -2.33
N SER A 33 2.77 -9.25 -2.58
CA SER A 33 2.38 -8.77 -3.90
C SER A 33 2.98 -7.38 -4.11
N ARG A 34 3.37 -7.06 -5.33
CA ARG A 34 3.97 -5.79 -5.68
C ARG A 34 3.04 -4.62 -5.36
N GLU A 35 1.77 -4.79 -5.70
CA GLU A 35 0.69 -3.81 -5.53
C GLU A 35 0.39 -3.61 -4.04
N GLY A 36 0.30 -4.71 -3.28
CA GLY A 36 0.07 -4.68 -1.83
C GLY A 36 1.23 -4.02 -1.08
N PHE A 37 2.47 -4.28 -1.50
CA PHE A 37 3.64 -3.63 -0.93
C PHE A 37 3.66 -2.12 -1.21
N ARG A 38 3.43 -1.72 -2.47
CA ARG A 38 3.36 -0.29 -2.85
C ARG A 38 2.29 0.47 -2.07
N PHE A 39 1.09 -0.09 -1.97
CA PHE A 39 0.02 0.50 -1.17
C PHE A 39 0.41 0.62 0.30
N SER A 40 1.01 -0.42 0.88
CA SER A 40 1.45 -0.42 2.28
C SER A 40 2.52 0.64 2.56
N VAL A 41 3.50 0.78 1.67
CA VAL A 41 4.54 1.82 1.75
C VAL A 41 3.91 3.21 1.66
N ALA A 42 3.08 3.47 0.65
CA ALA A 42 2.45 4.77 0.46
C ALA A 42 1.56 5.15 1.65
N LYS A 43 0.80 4.19 2.19
CA LYS A 43 -0.01 4.36 3.41
C LYS A 43 0.87 4.64 4.63
N TRP A 44 1.97 3.91 4.81
CA TRP A 44 2.89 4.12 5.93
C TRP A 44 3.52 5.52 5.89
N VAL A 45 4.03 5.91 4.73
CA VAL A 45 4.64 7.23 4.49
C VAL A 45 3.63 8.35 4.77
N SER A 46 2.41 8.24 4.24
CA SER A 46 1.35 9.24 4.47
C SER A 46 0.93 9.31 5.93
N LYS A 47 0.70 8.16 6.57
CA LYS A 47 0.19 8.09 7.95
C LYS A 47 1.20 8.60 8.98
N ARG A 48 2.49 8.48 8.70
CA ARG A 48 3.57 8.90 9.60
C ARG A 48 4.24 10.21 9.20
N CYS A 49 3.73 10.86 8.15
CA CYS A 49 4.32 12.08 7.58
C CYS A 49 5.82 11.92 7.26
N HIS A 50 6.22 10.75 6.77
CA HIS A 50 7.60 10.53 6.37
C HIS A 50 7.90 11.25 5.05
N PRO A 51 9.15 11.74 4.85
CA PRO A 51 9.55 12.27 3.57
C PRO A 51 9.61 11.14 2.53
N PHE A 52 9.27 11.43 1.27
CA PHE A 52 9.18 10.40 0.21
C PHE A 52 10.50 9.69 -0.06
N ASN A 53 11.63 10.35 0.20
CA ASN A 53 12.97 9.78 0.02
C ASN A 53 13.36 8.75 1.09
N ILE A 54 12.56 8.55 2.14
CA ILE A 54 12.83 7.50 3.13
C ILE A 54 12.93 6.11 2.49
N ILE A 55 12.23 5.88 1.37
CA ILE A 55 12.26 4.59 0.65
C ILE A 55 13.60 4.32 -0.07
N GLU A 56 14.44 5.34 -0.20
CA GLU A 56 15.76 5.28 -0.83
C GLU A 56 16.88 5.06 0.19
N ASP A 57 16.55 4.99 1.48
CA ASP A 57 17.48 4.66 2.58
C ASP A 57 18.02 3.23 2.43
N ALA A 58 19.35 3.08 2.49
CA ALA A 58 20.01 1.81 2.17
C ALA A 58 19.68 0.73 3.21
N GLU A 59 19.76 1.06 4.49
CA GLU A 59 19.47 0.16 5.61
C GLU A 59 18.02 -0.33 5.56
N LEU A 60 17.07 0.55 5.27
CA LEU A 60 15.67 0.18 5.09
C LEU A 60 15.47 -0.77 3.90
N GLN A 61 16.11 -0.50 2.76
CA GLN A 61 16.01 -1.38 1.59
C GLN A 61 16.60 -2.77 1.87
N ASP A 62 17.69 -2.84 2.64
CA ASP A 62 18.29 -4.11 3.03
C ASP A 62 17.38 -4.90 3.97
N LEU A 63 16.65 -4.24 4.88
CA LEU A 63 15.61 -4.89 5.68
C LEU A 63 14.50 -5.47 4.79
N PHE A 64 14.04 -4.75 3.77
CA PHE A 64 13.03 -5.29 2.85
C PHE A 64 13.55 -6.51 2.07
N ARG A 65 14.79 -6.45 1.57
CA ARG A 65 15.41 -7.57 0.84
C ARG A 65 15.68 -8.77 1.75
N MET A 66 16.00 -8.53 3.02
CA MET A 66 16.15 -9.59 4.02
C MET A 66 14.84 -10.35 4.24
N LEU A 67 13.70 -9.64 4.27
CA LEU A 67 12.38 -10.26 4.42
C LEU A 67 11.91 -10.96 3.13
N TYR A 68 12.23 -10.38 1.97
CA TYR A 68 11.93 -10.99 0.68
C TYR A 68 12.92 -10.53 -0.40
N ALA A 69 13.80 -11.42 -0.82
CA ALA A 69 14.92 -11.08 -1.73
C ALA A 69 14.47 -10.53 -3.10
N ARG A 70 13.26 -10.87 -3.55
CA ARG A 70 12.69 -10.41 -4.84
C ARG A 70 11.75 -9.20 -4.67
N VAL A 71 11.82 -8.49 -3.54
CA VAL A 71 10.99 -7.31 -3.31
C VAL A 71 11.29 -6.22 -4.35
N GLU A 72 10.26 -5.79 -5.06
CA GLU A 72 10.34 -4.59 -5.89
C GLU A 72 10.08 -3.35 -5.04
N ILE A 73 11.15 -2.61 -4.75
CA ILE A 73 11.09 -1.40 -3.94
C ILE A 73 10.71 -0.20 -4.83
N PRO A 74 9.61 0.53 -4.54
CA PRO A 74 9.23 1.69 -5.33
C PRO A 74 10.20 2.85 -5.12
N SER A 75 10.44 3.64 -6.17
CA SER A 75 11.20 4.90 -6.04
C SER A 75 10.41 5.98 -5.29
N ARG A 76 11.09 7.01 -4.77
CA ARG A 76 10.42 8.16 -4.13
C ARG A 76 9.34 8.80 -5.01
N MET A 77 9.57 8.81 -6.32
CA MET A 77 8.64 9.36 -7.31
C MET A 77 7.40 8.49 -7.47
N SER A 78 7.56 7.16 -7.36
CA SER A 78 6.44 6.22 -7.38
C SER A 78 5.62 6.35 -6.11
N VAL A 79 6.26 6.44 -4.94
CA VAL A 79 5.58 6.69 -3.66
C VAL A 79 4.80 7.99 -3.71
N ARG A 80 5.41 9.09 -4.18
CA ARG A 80 4.72 10.38 -4.36
C ARG A 80 3.47 10.22 -5.25
N ARG A 81 3.60 9.57 -6.40
CA ARG A 81 2.48 9.37 -7.33
C ARG A 81 1.35 8.55 -6.70
N ASP A 82 1.70 7.47 -6.00
CA ASP A 82 0.74 6.60 -5.32
C ASP A 82 -0.01 7.36 -4.21
N ILE A 83 0.69 8.24 -3.48
CA ILE A 83 0.08 9.12 -2.47
C ILE A 83 -0.86 10.14 -3.10
N CYS A 84 -0.46 10.82 -4.18
CA CYS A 84 -1.35 11.73 -4.91
C CYS A 84 -2.63 11.01 -5.35
N LEU A 85 -2.49 9.81 -5.94
CA LEU A 85 -3.64 9.02 -6.38
C LEU A 85 -4.56 8.66 -5.20
N MET A 86 -4.00 8.25 -4.05
CA MET A 86 -4.80 7.96 -2.86
C MET A 86 -5.53 9.20 -2.35
N THR A 87 -4.88 10.37 -2.37
CA THR A 87 -5.49 11.64 -1.99
C THR A 87 -6.64 12.00 -2.93
N ASP A 88 -6.46 11.85 -4.24
CA ASP A 88 -7.50 12.17 -5.23
C ASP A 88 -8.73 11.25 -5.06
N LEU A 89 -8.50 9.94 -4.91
CA LEU A 89 -9.57 8.96 -4.67
C LEU A 89 -10.30 9.20 -3.35
N THR A 90 -9.55 9.56 -2.30
CA THR A 90 -10.14 9.88 -0.99
C THR A 90 -10.90 11.20 -1.04
N GLY A 91 -10.38 12.20 -1.75
CA GLY A 91 -11.01 13.49 -1.96
C GLY A 91 -12.36 13.37 -2.65
N GLN A 92 -12.46 12.57 -3.71
CA GLN A 92 -13.74 12.28 -4.37
C GLN A 92 -14.76 11.68 -3.39
N ARG A 93 -14.35 10.71 -2.58
CA ARG A 93 -15.24 10.11 -1.55
C ARG A 93 -15.67 11.11 -0.48
N LEU A 94 -14.78 12.03 -0.09
CA LEU A 94 -15.12 13.09 0.86
C LEU A 94 -16.10 14.08 0.26
N ILE A 95 -15.94 14.45 -1.01
CA ILE A 95 -16.91 15.30 -1.73
C ILE A 95 -18.29 14.64 -1.74
N ASP A 96 -18.37 13.36 -2.09
CA ASP A 96 -19.63 12.60 -2.09
C ASP A 96 -20.25 12.51 -0.69
N LEU A 97 -19.42 12.43 0.35
CA LEU A 97 -19.86 12.42 1.74
C LEU A 97 -20.41 13.78 2.17
N PHE A 98 -19.72 14.87 1.83
CA PHE A 98 -20.13 16.23 2.16
C PHE A 98 -21.40 16.64 1.40
N ALA A 99 -21.56 16.21 0.15
CA ALA A 99 -22.77 16.47 -0.63
C ALA A 99 -24.05 15.89 0.02
N LYS A 100 -23.93 14.84 0.84
CA LYS A 100 -25.06 14.25 1.59
C LYS A 100 -25.45 15.06 2.83
N HIS A 101 -24.56 15.93 3.32
CA HIS A 101 -24.73 16.67 4.57
C HIS A 101 -24.35 18.14 4.39
N PRO A 102 -25.05 18.90 3.53
CA PRO A 102 -24.68 20.28 3.23
C PRO A 102 -24.75 21.20 4.46
N ASP A 103 -25.66 20.93 5.40
CA ASP A 103 -25.88 21.78 6.58
C ASP A 103 -24.91 21.51 7.74
N ALA A 104 -23.99 20.56 7.59
CA ALA A 104 -23.06 20.12 8.65
C ALA A 104 -21.58 20.46 8.36
N ILE A 105 -21.33 21.36 7.41
CA ILE A 105 -19.97 21.75 7.01
C ILE A 105 -19.60 23.07 7.70
N HIS A 106 -18.60 23.03 8.56
CA HIS A 106 -17.98 24.21 9.15
C HIS A 106 -16.54 24.32 8.65
N ILE A 107 -16.20 25.46 8.06
CA ILE A 107 -14.84 25.74 7.56
C ILE A 107 -14.19 26.70 8.55
N ALA A 108 -13.06 26.31 9.12
CA ALA A 108 -12.23 27.16 9.96
C ALA A 108 -10.99 27.57 9.16
N LEU A 109 -10.68 28.86 9.15
CA LEU A 109 -9.52 29.41 8.46
C LEU A 109 -8.46 29.73 9.50
N ASP A 110 -7.27 29.17 9.35
CA ASP A 110 -6.12 29.44 10.19
C ASP A 110 -5.01 30.11 9.38
N ALA A 111 -4.53 31.26 9.85
CA ALA A 111 -3.54 32.06 9.15
C ALA A 111 -2.43 32.47 10.12
N TRP A 112 -1.18 32.20 9.75
CA TRP A 112 -0.02 32.57 10.56
C TRP A 112 1.17 32.97 9.70
N THR A 113 2.07 33.75 10.28
CA THR A 113 3.37 34.08 9.67
C THR A 113 4.46 33.30 10.38
N SER A 114 5.25 32.53 9.62
CA SER A 114 6.37 31.79 10.19
C SER A 114 7.52 32.71 10.58
N ARG A 115 8.43 32.18 11.41
CA ARG A 115 9.68 32.87 11.76
C ARG A 115 10.58 33.16 10.56
N ALA A 116 10.35 32.50 9.43
CA ALA A 116 11.04 32.76 8.17
C ALA A 116 10.37 33.89 7.36
N HIS A 117 9.46 34.67 7.96
CA HIS A 117 8.68 35.73 7.31
C HIS A 117 7.79 35.24 6.15
N MET A 118 7.42 33.95 6.15
CA MET A 118 6.50 33.39 5.17
C MET A 118 5.08 33.37 5.75
N SER A 119 4.10 33.83 4.98
CA SER A 119 2.68 33.77 5.38
C SER A 119 2.06 32.43 4.95
N PHE A 120 1.29 31.82 5.83
CA PHE A 120 0.59 30.56 5.61
C PHE A 120 -0.91 30.76 5.83
N LEU A 121 -1.71 30.07 5.03
CA LEU A 121 -3.15 29.99 5.13
C LEU A 121 -3.54 28.52 5.06
N ALA A 122 -4.14 28.01 6.12
CA ALA A 122 -4.74 26.69 6.19
C ALA A 122 -6.28 26.81 6.19
N LEU A 123 -6.90 25.89 5.47
CA LEU A 123 -8.35 25.73 5.33
C LEU A 123 -8.71 24.29 5.74
#